data_AF-T1BMB4-F1
#
_entry.id   AF-T1BMB4-F1
#
_cell.length_a   1.000
_cell.length_b   1.000
_cell.length_c   1.000
_cell.angle_alpha   90.00
_cell.angle_beta   90.00
_cell.angle_gamma   90.00
#
_symmetry.space_group_name_H-M   'P 1'
#
loop_
_entity.id
_entity.type
_entity.pdbx_description
1 polymer ?
#
loop_
_entity_poly.entity_id
_entity_poly.type
_entity_poly.pdbx_seq_one_letter_code
_entity_poly.pdbx_strand_id
1 'polypeptide(L)' 'MNWKGKPLVNYETVIKIIGSTKTKNGLKVTVRVDKNKYPTGAKFSG' A
#
# COMPACT_ATOMS: atom_id res chain seq x y z
N MET A 1 15.28 -14.44 19.52
CA MET A 1 15.44 -13.79 18.19
C MET A 1 14.48 -14.46 17.22
N ASN A 2 13.23 -14.01 17.16
CA ASN A 2 12.19 -14.60 16.29
C ASN A 2 11.58 -13.52 15.39
N TRP A 3 12.39 -12.92 14.53
CA TRP A 3 11.91 -12.01 13.49
C TRP A 3 11.47 -12.84 12.26
N LYS A 4 10.47 -13.72 12.40
CA LYS A 4 9.83 -14.29 11.21
C LYS A 4 8.84 -13.27 10.65
N GLY A 5 9.37 -12.17 10.12
CA GLY A 5 8.61 -11.31 9.21
C GLY A 5 8.31 -12.15 7.98
N LYS A 6 7.14 -12.78 7.91
CA LYS A 6 6.68 -13.42 6.67
C LYS A 6 6.80 -12.36 5.59
N PRO A 7 7.59 -12.59 4.51
CA PRO A 7 7.62 -11.65 3.41
C PRO A 7 6.18 -11.47 2.94
N LEU A 8 5.76 -10.24 2.68
CA LEU A 8 4.46 -9.96 2.09
C LEU A 8 4.49 -10.59 0.70
N VAL A 9 4.04 -11.85 0.64
CA VAL A 9 4.31 -12.80 -0.45
C VAL A 9 3.80 -12.30 -1.81
N ASN A 10 2.89 -11.32 -1.82
CA ASN A 10 2.41 -10.67 -3.03
C ASN A 10 1.77 -9.29 -2.74
N TYR A 11 1.70 -8.43 -3.76
CA TYR A 11 0.95 -7.16 -3.72
C TYR A 11 -0.52 -7.34 -3.31
N GLU A 12 -1.12 -8.46 -3.72
CA GLU A 12 -2.49 -8.84 -3.37
C GLU A 12 -2.69 -9.01 -1.87
N THR A 13 -1.70 -9.58 -1.18
CA THR A 13 -1.72 -9.75 0.28
C THR A 13 -1.71 -8.39 0.97
N VAL A 14 -0.88 -7.45 0.49
CA VAL A 14 -0.81 -6.08 1.01
C VAL A 14 -2.15 -5.36 0.81
N ILE A 15 -2.73 -5.46 -0.38
CA ILE A 15 -4.03 -4.86 -0.71
C ILE A 15 -5.13 -5.41 0.18
N LYS A 16 -5.16 -6.74 0.40
CA LYS A 16 -6.16 -7.38 1.24
C LYS A 16 -6.05 -6.92 2.70
N ILE A 17 -4.85 -6.80 3.24
CA ILE A 17 -4.62 -6.33 4.61
C ILE A 17 -5.09 -4.88 4.76
N ILE A 18 -4.61 -3.98 3.90
CA ILE A 18 -4.94 -2.56 4.01
C ILE A 18 -6.42 -2.32 3.75
N GLY A 19 -7.00 -2.96 2.72
CA GLY A 19 -8.43 -2.85 2.40
C GLY A 19 -9.35 -3.47 3.46
N SER A 20 -8.85 -4.40 4.27
CA SER A 20 -9.59 -4.94 5.41
C SER A 20 -9.57 -4.05 6.66
N THR A 21 -8.70 -3.04 6.69
CA THR A 21 -8.57 -2.15 7.84
C THR A 21 -9.72 -1.15 7.85
N LYS A 22 -10.53 -1.18 8.91
CA LYS A 22 -11.55 -0.16 9.20
C LYS A 22 -11.02 0.78 10.26
N THR A 23 -11.18 2.09 10.07
CA THR A 23 -10.81 3.05 11.13
C THR A 23 -11.80 2.91 12.29
N LYS A 24 -11.42 3.37 13.50
CA LYS A 24 -12.31 3.37 14.68
C LYS A 24 -13.65 4.07 14.43
N ASN A 25 -13.69 4.99 13.47
CA ASN A 25 -14.87 5.75 13.07
C ASN A 25 -15.64 5.10 11.89
N GLY A 26 -15.30 3.87 11.51
CA GLY A 26 -16.04 3.09 10.50
C GLY A 26 -15.71 3.41 9.03
N LEU A 27 -14.69 4.23 8.75
CA LEU A 27 -14.29 4.50 7.36
C LEU A 27 -13.75 3.23 6.71
N LYS A 28 -14.28 2.94 5.52
CA LYS A 28 -13.85 1.83 4.66
C LYS A 28 -12.69 2.31 3.79
N VAL A 29 -11.55 1.64 3.90
CA VAL A 29 -10.37 1.92 3.08
C VAL A 29 -10.43 1.09 1.81
N THR A 30 -10.39 1.73 0.64
CA THR A 30 -10.27 1.07 -0.66
C THR A 30 -8.85 1.16 -1.19
N VAL A 31 -8.32 0.03 -1.67
CA VAL A 31 -6.92 -0.10 -2.09
C VAL A 31 -6.87 -0.79 -3.46
N ARG A 32 -6.01 -0.29 -4.33
CA ARG A 32 -5.77 -0.83 -5.67
C ARG A 32 -4.29 -0.76 -6.01
N VAL A 33 -3.77 -1.72 -6.79
CA VAL A 33 -2.43 -1.60 -7.36
C VAL A 33 -2.48 -0.46 -8.37
N ASP A 34 -1.59 0.51 -8.20
CA ASP A 34 -1.29 1.45 -9.26
C ASP A 34 -0.08 0.96 -10.05
N LYS A 35 -0.25 0.78 -11.36
CA LYS A 35 0.81 0.36 -12.29
C LYS A 35 1.32 1.51 -13.14
N ASN A 36 0.89 2.74 -12.86
CA ASN A 36 1.35 3.91 -13.58
C ASN A 36 2.86 4.07 -13.41
N LYS A 37 3.55 4.33 -14.52
CA LYS A 37 4.96 4.72 -14.50
C LYS A 37 5.03 6.20 -14.17
N TYR A 38 5.49 6.51 -12.97
CA TYR A 38 5.71 7.89 -12.56
C TYR A 38 7.11 8.33 -12.98
N PRO A 39 7.25 9.36 -13.82
CA PRO A 39 8.57 9.88 -14.18
C PRO A 39 9.22 10.47 -12.93
N THR A 40 10.39 9.97 -12.58
CA THR A 40 11.23 10.54 -11.52
C THR A 40 11.92 11.80 -12.02
N GLY A 41 11.93 12.87 -11.23
CA GLY A 41 12.72 14.07 -11.54
C GLY A 41 11.95 15.23 -12.15
N ALA A 42 10.67 15.41 -11.81
CA ALA A 42 9.98 16.68 -12.05
C ALA A 42 10.76 17.80 -11.35
N LYS A 43 11.51 18.60 -12.10
CA LYS A 43 12.10 19.84 -11.60
C LYS A 43 10.96 20.83 -11.43
N PHE A 44 10.63 21.16 -10.19
CA PHE A 44 9.79 22.30 -9.89
C PHE A 44 10.64 23.55 -10.15
N SER A 45 10.41 24.21 -11.29
CA SER A 45 10.96 25.53 -11.58
C SER A 45 9.93 26.55 -11.09
N GLY A 46 10.22 27.18 -9.95
CA GLY A 46 9.55 28.36 -9.45
C GLY A 46 10.44 29.57 -9.55
#